data_AF-A0A4Z0J3P0-F1
#
_entry.id   AF-A0A4Z0J3P0-F1
#
_cell.length_a   1.000
_cell.length_b   1.000
_cell.length_c   1.000
_cell.angle_alpha   90.00
_cell.angle_beta   90.00
_cell.angle_gamma   90.00
#
_symmetry.space_group_name_H-M   'P 1'
#
loop_
_entity.id
_entity.type
_entity.pdbx_description
1 polymer ?
#
loop_
_entity_poly.entity_id
_entity_poly.type
_entity_poly.pdbx_seq_one_letter_code
_entity_poly.pdbx_strand_id
1 'polypeptide(L)'
;MGRGRVDFDRGLARLSAYAREHGHANPKAHEEWLTWRVGLWVSSLREKYRKGRLTDEQIAAAEAIGVRFVPPYRDPRPKPPTRAELREGELLRRLDWLDDYFQEHGHINVPQLRGTSTWPGAGRWIARLRSLLREEKLPQSVVIRAESMNIVWNPGPGCRSY
;
A
#
# COMPACT_ATOMS: atom_id res chain seq x y z
N MET A 1 15.24 -15.89 -41.57
CA MET A 1 15.03 -15.57 -40.13
C MET A 1 14.88 -16.86 -39.34
N GLY A 2 15.69 -17.07 -38.31
CA GLY A 2 15.75 -18.35 -37.60
C GLY A 2 14.57 -18.60 -36.66
N ARG A 3 14.13 -19.86 -36.58
CA ARG A 3 13.05 -20.38 -35.71
C ARG A 3 13.11 -19.85 -34.27
N GLY A 4 14.31 -19.63 -33.74
CA GLY A 4 14.53 -19.10 -32.38
C GLY A 4 14.05 -17.67 -32.13
N ARG A 5 14.00 -16.78 -33.14
CA ARG A 5 13.45 -15.41 -32.98
C ARG A 5 11.93 -15.46 -32.86
N VAL A 6 11.27 -16.24 -33.71
CA VAL A 6 9.80 -16.42 -33.70
C VAL A 6 9.33 -17.02 -32.38
N ASP A 7 10.08 -17.99 -31.83
CA ASP A 7 9.75 -18.60 -30.54
C ASP A 7 9.92 -17.62 -29.36
N PHE A 8 10.91 -16.72 -29.43
CA PHE A 8 11.10 -15.67 -28.43
C PHE A 8 9.97 -14.65 -28.47
N ASP A 9 9.65 -14.09 -29.64
CA ASP A 9 8.64 -13.04 -29.79
C ASP A 9 7.25 -13.53 -29.34
N ARG A 10 6.91 -14.79 -29.67
CA ARG A 10 5.66 -15.43 -29.21
C ARG A 10 5.62 -15.60 -27.70
N GLY A 11 6.72 -16.04 -27.10
CA GLY A 11 6.82 -16.19 -25.65
C GLY A 11 6.73 -14.84 -24.93
N LEU A 12 7.38 -13.82 -25.47
CA LEU A 12 7.37 -12.46 -24.95
C LEU A 12 5.96 -11.83 -25.00
N ALA A 13 5.26 -11.98 -26.12
CA ALA A 13 3.89 -11.50 -26.27
C ALA A 13 2.93 -12.16 -25.27
N ARG A 14 3.07 -13.49 -25.05
CA ARG A 14 2.28 -14.20 -24.05
C ARG A 14 2.63 -13.76 -22.63
N LEU A 15 3.91 -13.61 -22.30
CA LEU A 15 4.30 -13.13 -20.98
C LEU A 15 3.80 -11.70 -20.72
N SER A 16 3.78 -10.83 -21.74
CA SER A 16 3.22 -9.49 -21.61
C SER A 16 1.74 -9.51 -21.23
N ALA A 17 0.95 -10.40 -21.85
CA ALA A 17 -0.45 -10.57 -21.51
C ALA A 17 -0.65 -11.18 -20.10
N TYR A 18 0.18 -12.15 -19.70
CA TYR A 18 0.23 -12.62 -18.31
C TYR A 18 0.53 -11.49 -17.32
N ALA A 19 1.53 -10.65 -17.62
CA ALA A 19 1.95 -9.56 -16.74
C ALA A 19 0.88 -8.49 -16.57
N ARG A 20 0.07 -8.23 -17.61
CA ARG A 20 -1.08 -7.33 -17.53
C ARG A 20 -2.17 -7.86 -16.59
N GLU A 21 -2.44 -9.17 -16.63
CA GLU A 21 -3.46 -9.80 -15.80
C GLU A 21 -3.01 -9.97 -14.34
N HIS A 22 -1.75 -10.36 -14.11
CA HIS A 22 -1.24 -10.70 -12.78
C HIS A 22 -0.48 -9.54 -12.10
N GLY A 23 -0.24 -8.43 -12.81
CA GLY A 23 0.52 -7.29 -12.31
C GLY A 23 2.04 -7.52 -12.21
N HIS A 24 2.56 -8.67 -12.67
CA HIS A 24 4.00 -8.96 -12.69
C HIS A 24 4.41 -9.95 -13.79
N ALA A 25 5.66 -9.88 -14.26
CA ALA A 25 6.21 -10.76 -15.31
C ALA A 25 7.10 -11.91 -14.77
N ASN A 26 7.02 -12.20 -13.47
CA ASN A 26 7.92 -13.14 -12.79
C ASN A 26 7.18 -14.32 -12.15
N PRO A 27 6.53 -15.18 -12.96
CA PRO A 27 5.78 -16.35 -12.50
C PRO A 27 6.66 -17.35 -11.73
N LYS A 28 6.01 -18.19 -10.93
CA LYS A 28 6.69 -19.37 -10.34
C LYS A 28 7.01 -20.39 -11.44
N ALA A 29 8.05 -21.20 -11.26
CA ALA A 29 8.45 -22.20 -12.27
C ALA A 29 7.33 -23.17 -12.70
N HIS A 30 6.42 -23.53 -11.78
CA HIS A 30 5.29 -24.44 -12.06
C HIS A 30 4.02 -23.73 -12.55
N GLU A 31 4.05 -22.41 -12.70
CA GLU A 31 2.87 -21.64 -13.07
C GLU A 31 2.56 -21.78 -14.55
N GLU A 32 1.28 -22.02 -14.83
CA GLU A 32 0.72 -22.12 -16.17
C GLU A 32 -0.30 -21.00 -16.37
N TRP A 33 -0.30 -20.41 -17.56
CA TRP A 33 -1.23 -19.36 -17.97
C TRP A 33 -1.78 -19.72 -19.34
N LEU A 34 -3.11 -19.84 -19.44
CA LEU A 34 -3.81 -20.27 -20.67
C LEU A 34 -3.17 -21.55 -21.27
N THR A 35 -3.03 -22.59 -20.44
CA THR A 35 -2.38 -23.88 -20.77
C THR A 35 -0.92 -23.80 -21.24
N TRP A 36 -0.30 -22.64 -21.16
CA TRP A 36 1.11 -22.42 -21.46
C TRP A 36 1.94 -22.32 -20.18
N ARG A 37 3.04 -23.09 -20.10
CA ARG A 37 3.98 -23.12 -18.98
C ARG A 37 4.84 -21.86 -18.91
N VAL A 38 4.20 -20.73 -18.58
CA VAL A 38 4.82 -19.40 -18.48
C VAL A 38 5.98 -19.39 -17.48
N GLY A 39 5.83 -20.10 -16.37
CA GLY A 39 6.86 -20.31 -15.35
C GLY A 39 8.14 -20.96 -15.87
N LEU A 40 7.98 -22.05 -16.62
CA LEU A 40 9.09 -22.77 -17.22
C LEU A 40 9.74 -21.96 -18.35
N TRP A 41 8.95 -21.22 -19.14
CA TRP A 41 9.49 -20.36 -20.18
C TRP A 41 10.39 -19.26 -19.62
N VAL A 42 9.94 -18.53 -18.58
CA VAL A 42 10.77 -17.52 -17.89
C VAL A 42 12.00 -18.14 -17.24
N SER A 43 11.87 -19.34 -16.67
CA SER A 43 13.02 -20.07 -16.09
C SER A 43 14.06 -20.43 -17.16
N SER A 44 13.62 -20.90 -18.34
CA SER A 44 14.49 -21.16 -19.49
C SER A 44 15.13 -19.87 -20.02
N LEU A 45 14.38 -18.76 -20.03
CA LEU A 45 14.90 -17.46 -20.45
C LEU A 45 16.04 -17.00 -19.54
N ARG A 46 15.91 -17.15 -18.22
CA ARG A 46 16.98 -16.88 -17.24
C ARG A 46 18.19 -17.80 -17.39
N GLU A 47 17.98 -19.05 -17.78
CA GLU A 47 19.09 -19.97 -18.09
C GLU A 47 19.86 -19.54 -19.34
N LYS A 48 19.17 -19.12 -20.40
CA LYS A 48 19.79 -18.58 -21.62
C LYS A 48 20.59 -17.31 -21.33
N TYR A 49 20.04 -16.42 -20.50
CA TYR A 49 20.74 -15.22 -20.02
C TYR A 49 22.07 -15.57 -19.34
N ARG A 50 22.05 -16.46 -18.34
CA ARG A 50 23.27 -16.90 -17.63
C ARG A 50 24.31 -17.55 -18.53
N LYS A 51 23.88 -18.18 -19.63
CA LYS A 51 24.77 -18.79 -20.63
C LYS A 51 25.23 -17.82 -21.71
N GLY A 52 24.87 -16.53 -21.64
CA GLY A 52 25.20 -15.53 -22.67
C GLY A 52 24.56 -15.81 -24.03
N ARG A 53 23.38 -16.46 -24.05
CA ARG A 53 22.70 -16.89 -25.28
C ARG A 53 21.54 -15.97 -25.70
N LEU A 54 21.33 -14.86 -25.01
CA LEU A 54 20.37 -13.84 -25.37
C LEU A 54 21.12 -12.66 -26.00
N THR A 55 20.52 -12.05 -27.02
CA THR A 55 21.03 -10.76 -27.53
C THR A 55 20.60 -9.63 -26.61
N ASP A 56 21.30 -8.49 -26.68
CA ASP A 56 20.96 -7.31 -25.89
C ASP A 56 19.52 -6.83 -26.16
N GLU A 57 19.02 -6.95 -27.41
CA GLU A 57 17.63 -6.58 -27.70
C GLU A 57 16.63 -7.54 -27.02
N GLN A 58 16.95 -8.83 -26.92
CA GLN A 58 16.09 -9.80 -26.23
C GLN A 58 16.06 -9.54 -24.72
N ILE A 59 17.20 -9.18 -24.14
CA ILE A 59 17.32 -8.82 -22.72
C ILE A 59 16.47 -7.56 -22.47
N ALA A 60 16.71 -6.49 -23.23
CA ALA A 60 15.99 -5.23 -23.10
C ALA A 60 14.47 -5.41 -23.29
N ALA A 61 14.03 -6.23 -24.25
CA ALA A 61 12.62 -6.49 -24.48
C ALA A 61 11.94 -7.26 -23.32
N ALA A 62 12.65 -8.19 -22.68
CA ALA A 62 12.15 -8.91 -21.51
C ALA A 62 12.15 -8.02 -20.26
N GLU A 63 13.18 -7.21 -20.05
CA GLU A 63 13.25 -6.24 -18.94
C GLU A 63 12.17 -5.17 -19.05
N ALA A 64 11.83 -4.72 -20.27
CA ALA A 64 10.74 -3.77 -20.50
C ALA A 64 9.36 -4.27 -20.04
N ILE A 65 9.16 -5.59 -19.97
CA ILE A 65 7.94 -6.22 -19.45
C ILE A 65 8.05 -6.48 -17.93
N GLY A 66 9.23 -6.31 -17.35
CA GLY A 66 9.50 -6.50 -15.92
C GLY A 66 10.11 -7.86 -15.59
N VAL A 67 10.65 -8.61 -16.57
CA VAL A 67 11.38 -9.86 -16.29
C VAL A 67 12.67 -9.56 -15.54
N ARG A 68 12.87 -10.23 -14.41
CA ARG A 68 14.10 -10.15 -13.64
C ARG A 68 15.04 -11.29 -14.01
N PHE A 69 16.22 -10.95 -14.50
CA PHE A 69 17.27 -11.94 -14.85
C PHE A 69 18.18 -12.33 -13.69
N VAL A 70 18.25 -11.49 -12.66
CA VAL A 70 19.03 -11.72 -11.43
C VAL A 70 18.11 -11.85 -10.21
N PRO A 71 18.49 -12.66 -9.20
CA PRO A 71 17.74 -12.71 -7.94
C PRO A 71 17.70 -11.34 -7.22
N PRO A 72 16.62 -11.03 -6.47
CA PRO A 72 15.41 -11.84 -6.31
C PRO A 72 14.53 -11.80 -7.57
N TYR A 73 14.07 -12.98 -7.98
CA TYR A 73 13.29 -13.14 -9.21
C TYR A 73 11.85 -12.67 -9.11
N ARG A 74 11.27 -12.60 -7.91
CA ARG A 74 9.92 -12.07 -7.70
C ARG A 74 10.04 -10.62 -7.26
N ASP A 75 8.97 -9.88 -7.51
CA ASP A 75 8.83 -8.59 -6.84
C ASP A 75 8.97 -8.78 -5.33
N PRO A 76 9.74 -7.91 -4.66
CA PRO A 76 9.80 -7.90 -3.22
C PRO A 76 8.36 -7.85 -2.71
N ARG A 77 8.00 -8.77 -1.80
CA ARG A 77 6.72 -8.61 -1.12
C ARG A 77 6.73 -7.21 -0.50
N PRO A 78 5.66 -6.41 -0.69
CA PRO A 78 5.57 -5.15 0.03
C PRO A 78 5.78 -5.47 1.51
N LYS A 79 6.66 -4.70 2.16
CA LYS A 79 6.88 -4.89 3.58
C LYS A 79 5.53 -4.70 4.27
N PRO A 80 5.11 -5.62 5.16
CA PRO A 80 3.89 -5.40 5.91
C PRO A 80 4.04 -4.09 6.67
N PRO A 81 2.95 -3.33 6.86
CA PRO A 81 3.00 -2.08 7.60
C PRO A 81 3.54 -2.36 9.00
N THR A 82 4.41 -1.48 9.45
CA THR A 82 4.95 -1.44 10.81
C THR A 82 3.81 -1.21 11.81
N ARG A 83 4.06 -1.54 13.08
CA ARG A 83 3.11 -1.25 14.17
C ARG A 83 2.75 0.24 14.26
N ALA A 84 3.69 1.12 13.90
CA ALA A 84 3.47 2.56 13.90
C ALA A 84 2.48 2.97 12.79
N GLU A 85 2.68 2.48 11.56
CA GLU A 85 1.78 2.76 10.42
C GLU A 85 0.37 2.18 10.65
N LEU A 86 0.28 0.98 11.24
CA LEU A 86 -1.01 0.40 11.62
C LEU A 86 -1.74 1.27 12.65
N ARG A 87 -1.01 1.78 13.65
CA ARG A 87 -1.56 2.66 14.68
C ARG A 87 -2.00 4.00 14.08
N GLU A 88 -1.19 4.58 13.19
CA GLU A 88 -1.54 5.78 12.43
C GLU A 88 -2.84 5.59 11.64
N GLY A 89 -2.94 4.51 10.87
CA GLY A 89 -4.14 4.18 10.11
C GLY A 89 -5.38 3.90 10.97
N GLU A 90 -5.22 3.42 12.21
CA GLU A 90 -6.33 3.34 13.17
C GLU A 90 -6.78 4.72 13.66
N LEU A 91 -5.84 5.62 13.96
CA LEU A 91 -6.16 6.98 14.39
C LEU A 91 -6.91 7.76 13.31
N LEU A 92 -6.47 7.66 12.05
CA LEU A 92 -7.15 8.27 10.91
C LEU A 92 -8.58 7.73 10.74
N ARG A 93 -8.76 6.41 10.76
CA ARG A 93 -10.09 5.80 10.66
C ARG A 93 -11.04 6.23 11.79
N ARG A 94 -10.51 6.46 12.99
CA ARG A 94 -11.31 6.98 14.11
C ARG A 94 -11.65 8.46 13.97
N LEU A 95 -10.85 9.26 13.25
CA LEU A 95 -11.23 10.63 12.89
C LEU A 95 -12.42 10.63 11.94
N ASP A 96 -12.46 9.70 10.97
CA ASP A 96 -13.58 9.60 10.02
C ASP A 96 -14.90 9.29 10.72
N TRP A 97 -14.89 8.58 11.86
CA TRP A 97 -16.10 8.33 12.66
C TRP A 97 -16.67 9.60 13.31
N LEU A 98 -15.92 10.70 13.31
CA LEU A 98 -16.35 12.01 13.77
C LEU A 98 -16.82 12.91 12.62
N ASP A 99 -16.86 12.42 11.38
CA ASP A 99 -17.32 13.22 10.23
C ASP A 99 -18.76 13.71 10.45
N ASP A 100 -19.68 12.85 10.91
CA ASP A 100 -21.07 13.26 11.20
C ASP A 100 -21.13 14.40 12.24
N TYR A 101 -20.37 14.23 13.33
CA TYR A 101 -20.29 15.25 14.39
C TYR A 101 -19.65 16.56 13.88
N PHE A 102 -18.66 16.45 13.00
CA PHE A 102 -18.04 17.60 12.36
C PHE A 102 -19.00 18.32 11.41
N GLN A 103 -19.83 17.61 10.65
CA GLN A 103 -20.86 18.23 9.81
C GLN A 103 -21.93 18.95 10.64
N GLU A 104 -22.32 18.39 11.80
CA GLU A 104 -23.33 18.99 12.68
C GLU A 104 -22.79 20.20 13.47
N HIS A 105 -21.56 20.13 13.97
CA HIS A 105 -21.00 21.13 14.90
C HIS A 105 -19.92 22.02 14.29
N GLY A 106 -19.45 21.72 13.07
CA GLY A 106 -18.31 22.41 12.42
C GLY A 106 -16.96 22.14 13.08
N HIS A 107 -16.89 21.25 14.08
CA HIS A 107 -15.67 20.89 14.80
C HIS A 107 -15.75 19.49 15.43
N ILE A 108 -14.60 18.87 15.76
CA ILE A 108 -14.56 17.57 16.46
C ILE A 108 -14.34 17.64 17.98
N ASN A 109 -14.52 18.81 18.58
CA ASN A 109 -14.24 19.06 20.01
C ASN A 109 -15.31 18.49 20.97
N VAL A 110 -15.46 17.17 20.97
CA VAL A 110 -16.36 16.47 21.90
C VAL A 110 -15.86 16.65 23.34
N PRO A 111 -16.71 17.09 24.30
CA PRO A 111 -16.32 17.21 25.70
C PRO A 111 -15.82 15.89 26.29
N GLN A 112 -14.78 15.92 27.15
CA GLN A 112 -14.07 14.72 27.60
C GLN A 112 -14.96 13.63 28.22
N LEU A 113 -16.01 14.02 28.94
CA LEU A 113 -16.94 13.09 29.60
C LEU A 113 -18.17 12.74 28.74
N ARG A 114 -18.25 13.26 27.51
CA ARG A 114 -19.32 12.99 26.55
C ARG A 114 -18.82 12.14 25.38
N GLY A 115 -19.77 11.57 24.66
CA GLY A 115 -19.57 10.88 23.39
C GLY A 115 -20.51 11.45 22.33
N THR A 116 -20.35 10.97 21.11
CA THR A 116 -21.34 11.17 20.04
C THR A 116 -22.41 10.07 20.12
N SER A 117 -23.49 10.23 19.35
CA SER A 117 -24.57 9.24 19.21
C SER A 117 -24.03 7.88 18.70
N THR A 118 -23.07 7.92 17.78
CA THR A 118 -22.44 6.75 17.17
C THR A 118 -21.25 6.24 17.98
N TRP A 119 -20.62 7.09 18.78
CA TRP A 119 -19.42 6.77 19.53
C TRP A 119 -19.39 7.37 20.95
N PRO A 120 -19.82 6.59 21.96
CA PRO A 120 -19.82 7.03 23.36
C PRO A 120 -18.44 7.41 23.92
N GLY A 121 -17.36 6.90 23.31
CA GLY A 121 -15.98 7.12 23.74
C GLY A 121 -15.27 8.32 23.09
N ALA A 122 -15.95 9.06 22.20
CA ALA A 122 -15.34 10.10 21.38
C ALA A 122 -14.59 11.17 22.20
N GLY A 123 -15.20 11.73 23.25
CA GLY A 123 -14.57 12.79 24.05
C GLY A 123 -13.31 12.35 24.79
N ARG A 124 -13.32 11.13 25.35
CA ARG A 124 -12.13 10.53 25.98
C ARG A 124 -11.02 10.28 24.96
N TRP A 125 -11.40 9.90 23.74
CA TRP A 125 -10.44 9.67 22.67
C TRP A 125 -9.84 10.97 22.13
N ILE A 126 -10.61 12.04 21.97
CA ILE A 126 -10.10 13.39 21.65
C ILE A 126 -9.11 13.86 22.74
N ALA A 127 -9.43 13.65 24.02
CA ALA A 127 -8.50 13.96 25.11
C ALA A 127 -7.19 13.14 25.02
N ARG A 128 -7.27 11.87 24.57
CA ARG A 128 -6.10 11.03 24.30
C ARG A 128 -5.27 11.57 23.13
N LEU A 129 -5.90 12.02 22.03
CA LEU A 129 -5.18 12.66 20.92
C LEU A 129 -4.37 13.86 21.39
N ARG A 130 -4.97 14.73 22.22
CA ARG A 130 -4.27 15.88 22.82
C ARG A 130 -3.07 15.45 23.68
N SER A 131 -3.19 14.36 24.43
CA SER A 131 -2.04 13.80 25.18
C SER A 131 -0.94 13.28 24.25
N LEU A 132 -1.31 12.56 23.20
CA LEU A 132 -0.34 12.02 22.24
C LEU A 132 0.42 13.13 21.49
N LEU A 133 -0.24 14.26 21.21
CA LEU A 133 0.41 15.43 20.63
C LEU A 133 1.43 16.04 21.61
N ARG A 134 1.05 16.22 22.89
CA ARG A 134 1.97 16.72 23.93
C ARG A 134 3.17 15.80 24.18
N GLU A 135 2.99 14.50 23.98
CA GLU A 135 4.04 13.49 24.08
C GLU A 135 4.87 13.34 22.80
N GLU A 136 4.61 14.14 21.75
CA GLU A 136 5.27 14.06 20.43
C GLU A 136 5.16 12.67 19.76
N LYS A 137 4.11 11.91 20.10
CA LYS A 137 3.85 10.54 19.60
C LYS A 137 2.74 10.50 18.55
N LEU A 138 2.21 11.65 18.16
CA LEU A 138 1.12 11.75 17.21
C LEU A 138 1.69 11.89 15.78
N PRO A 139 1.34 11.00 14.84
CA PRO A 139 1.78 11.14 13.45
C PRO A 139 1.25 12.43 12.82
N GLN A 140 2.05 13.07 11.97
CA GLN A 140 1.71 14.37 11.37
C GLN A 140 0.46 14.29 10.47
N SER A 141 0.23 13.17 9.80
CA SER A 141 -1.00 12.93 9.02
C SER A 141 -2.27 13.03 9.86
N VAL A 142 -2.22 12.52 11.10
CA VAL A 142 -3.33 12.57 12.06
C VAL A 142 -3.54 13.99 12.56
N VAL A 143 -2.46 14.75 12.78
CA VAL A 143 -2.53 16.17 13.15
C VAL A 143 -3.23 16.96 12.05
N ILE A 144 -2.76 16.84 10.80
CA ILE A 144 -3.33 17.53 9.64
C ILE A 144 -4.82 17.18 9.47
N ARG A 145 -5.17 15.90 9.56
CA ARG A 145 -6.58 15.46 9.44
C ARG A 145 -7.42 16.04 10.57
N ALA A 146 -6.96 15.99 11.82
CA ALA A 146 -7.72 16.53 12.94
C ALA A 146 -7.86 18.07 12.87
N GLU A 147 -6.82 18.78 12.40
CA GLU A 147 -6.86 20.23 12.16
C GLU A 147 -7.84 20.59 11.04
N SER A 148 -7.90 19.80 9.96
CA SER A 148 -8.91 19.98 8.91
C SER A 148 -10.36 19.85 9.42
N MET A 149 -10.54 19.19 10.57
CA MET A 149 -11.83 19.03 11.25
C MET A 149 -11.99 20.01 12.44
N ASN A 150 -11.22 21.11 12.45
CA ASN A 150 -11.25 22.18 13.45
C ASN A 150 -11.06 21.70 14.91
N ILE A 151 -10.15 20.75 15.14
CA ILE A 151 -9.79 20.36 16.50
C ILE A 151 -9.10 21.51 17.25
N VAL A 152 -9.49 21.71 18.51
CA VAL A 152 -8.80 22.60 19.44
C VAL A 152 -7.88 21.73 20.29
N TRP A 153 -6.57 21.90 20.10
CA TRP A 153 -5.54 21.13 20.81
C TRP A 153 -5.36 21.55 22.27
N ASN A 154 -5.52 22.85 22.55
CA ASN A 154 -5.40 23.43 23.89
C ASN A 154 -6.70 24.14 24.29
N PRO A 155 -7.76 23.40 24.62
CA PRO A 155 -8.92 24.01 25.27
C PRO A 155 -8.48 24.46 26.66
N GLY A 156 -8.75 25.72 27.02
CA GLY A 156 -8.52 26.23 28.37
C GLY A 156 -9.19 25.35 29.44
N PRO A 157 -8.85 25.52 30.73
CA PRO A 157 -9.45 24.75 31.81
C PRO A 157 -10.97 24.83 31.68
N GLY A 158 -11.60 23.69 31.37
CA GLY A 158 -13.03 23.65 31.12
C GLY A 158 -13.75 24.17 32.36
N CYS A 159 -14.53 25.25 32.21
CA CYS A 159 -15.52 25.62 33.21
C CYS A 159 -16.36 24.38 33.48
N ARG A 160 -16.17 23.78 34.66
CA ARG A 160 -17.07 22.75 35.19
C ARG A 160 -18.36 23.47 35.52
N SER A 161 -19.26 23.57 34.54
CA SER A 161 -20.65 23.90 34.83
C SER A 161 -21.20 22.75 35.67
N TYR A 162 -21.44 23.04 36.95
CA TYR A 162 -22.12 22.17 37.91
C TYR A 162 -23.57 21.93 37.50
#